data_AF-A0A1X1YBP5-F1
#
_entry.id   AF-A0A1X1YBP5-F1
#
_cell.length_a   1.000
_cell.length_b   1.000
_cell.length_c   1.000
_cell.angle_alpha   90.00
_cell.angle_beta   90.00
_cell.angle_gamma   90.00
#
_symmetry.space_group_name_H-M   'P 1'
#
loop_
_entity.id
_entity.type
_entity.pdbx_description
1 polymer ?
#
loop_
_entity_poly.entity_id
_entity_poly.type
_entity_poly.pdbx_seq_one_letter_code
_entity_poly.pdbx_strand_id
1 'polypeptide(L)'
;MAYAKQPTPEQIPVLEELHEASVLRNLAYRFYLRVFTRALRAGVGPSVIARYARISPQAANSTRNRLKALPPDDDAPGSVDEVLERMKRDLPPRSKQPPKSK
;
A
#
# COMPACT_ATOMS: atom_id res chain seq x y z
N MET A 1 -7.08 -28.89 13.78
CA MET A 1 -7.12 -27.83 12.75
C MET A 1 -8.38 -27.03 12.96
N ALA A 2 -8.28 -25.72 13.24
CA ALA A 2 -9.46 -24.88 13.42
C ALA A 2 -10.18 -24.73 12.07
N TYR A 3 -11.45 -25.10 11.98
CA TYR A 3 -12.27 -24.80 10.81
C TYR A 3 -12.30 -23.27 10.65
N ALA A 4 -11.72 -22.78 9.55
CA ALA A 4 -11.81 -21.36 9.22
C ALA A 4 -13.29 -21.01 9.06
N LYS A 5 -13.80 -20.17 9.97
CA LYS A 5 -15.19 -19.73 9.93
C LYS A 5 -15.41 -18.96 8.64
N GLN A 6 -16.33 -19.43 7.79
CA GLN A 6 -16.69 -18.72 6.57
C GLN A 6 -17.31 -17.36 6.93
N PRO A 7 -17.01 -16.29 6.16
CA PRO A 7 -17.64 -14.98 6.37
C PRO A 7 -19.16 -15.07 6.20
N THR A 8 -19.91 -14.29 6.98
CA THR A 8 -21.36 -14.12 6.75
C THR A 8 -21.60 -13.27 5.50
N PRO A 9 -22.80 -13.34 4.88
CA PRO A 9 -23.14 -12.50 3.72
C PRO A 9 -22.94 -11.00 3.96
N GLU A 10 -23.14 -10.52 5.18
CA GLU A 10 -22.94 -9.11 5.57
C GLU A 10 -21.45 -8.76 5.76
N GLN A 11 -20.60 -9.74 6.06
CA GLN A 11 -19.16 -9.56 6.21
C GLN A 11 -18.44 -9.51 4.87
N ILE A 12 -18.97 -10.19 3.84
CA ILE A 12 -18.34 -10.28 2.51
C ILE A 12 -18.04 -8.88 1.92
N PRO A 13 -19.00 -7.93 1.85
CA PRO A 13 -18.72 -6.60 1.28
C PRO A 13 -17.62 -5.85 2.03
N VAL A 14 -17.59 -5.93 3.36
CA VAL A 14 -16.56 -5.26 4.19
C VAL A 14 -15.18 -5.88 3.94
N LEU A 15 -15.12 -7.20 3.76
CA LEU A 15 -13.87 -7.90 3.45
C LEU A 15 -13.38 -7.60 2.03
N GLU A 16 -14.29 -7.42 1.06
CA GLU A 16 -13.94 -6.95 -0.29
C GLU A 16 -13.37 -5.52 -0.22
N GLU A 17 -14.00 -4.59 0.50
CA GLU A 17 -13.47 -3.23 0.70
C GLU A 17 -12.10 -3.23 1.41
N LEU A 18 -11.94 -4.06 2.45
CA LEU A 18 -10.68 -4.21 3.16
C LEU A 18 -9.60 -4.77 2.23
N HIS A 19 -9.94 -5.70 1.36
CA HIS A 19 -9.02 -6.22 0.35
C HIS A 19 -8.60 -5.11 -0.61
N GLU A 20 -9.55 -4.34 -1.17
CA GLU A 20 -9.26 -3.18 -2.02
C GLU A 20 -8.30 -2.19 -1.33
N ALA A 21 -8.59 -1.83 -0.07
CA ALA A 21 -7.76 -0.95 0.74
C ALA A 21 -6.35 -1.54 1.01
N SER A 22 -6.25 -2.86 1.19
CA SER A 22 -4.97 -3.53 1.44
C SER A 22 -4.05 -3.50 0.21
N VAL A 23 -4.61 -3.68 -0.99
CA VAL A 23 -3.88 -3.60 -2.26
C VAL A 23 -3.35 -2.19 -2.45
N LEU A 24 -4.21 -1.17 -2.30
CA LEU A 24 -3.81 0.23 -2.37
C LEU A 24 -2.70 0.57 -1.38
N ARG A 25 -2.86 0.17 -0.10
CA ARG A 25 -1.87 0.41 0.95
C ARG A 25 -0.51 -0.17 0.58
N ASN A 26 -0.49 -1.41 0.08
CA ASN A 26 0.76 -2.09 -0.26
C ASN A 26 1.46 -1.42 -1.45
N LEU A 27 0.72 -1.11 -2.53
CA LEU A 27 1.27 -0.44 -3.71
C LEU A 27 1.78 0.98 -3.37
N ALA A 28 0.98 1.76 -2.63
CA ALA A 28 1.35 3.10 -2.21
C ALA A 28 2.59 3.08 -1.30
N TYR A 29 2.71 2.10 -0.40
CA TYR A 29 3.86 1.98 0.48
C TYR A 29 5.14 1.61 -0.29
N ARG A 30 5.06 0.70 -1.28
CA ARG A 30 6.20 0.39 -2.16
C ARG A 30 6.64 1.62 -2.96
N PHE A 31 5.70 2.37 -3.54
CA PHE A 31 5.99 3.65 -4.20
C PHE A 31 6.65 4.65 -3.23
N TYR A 32 6.11 4.81 -2.03
CA TYR A 32 6.68 5.68 -1.00
C TYR A 32 8.13 5.32 -0.69
N LEU A 33 8.44 4.03 -0.48
CA LEU A 33 9.81 3.57 -0.23
C LEU A 33 10.75 3.82 -1.43
N ARG A 34 10.27 3.65 -2.65
CA ARG A 34 11.02 3.98 -3.88
C ARG A 34 11.36 5.47 -3.93
N VAL A 35 10.39 6.35 -3.69
CA VAL A 35 10.61 7.82 -3.67
C VAL A 35 11.53 8.22 -2.51
N PHE A 36 11.36 7.63 -1.33
CA PHE A 36 12.22 7.88 -0.17
C PHE A 36 13.67 7.50 -0.49
N THR A 37 13.90 6.35 -1.11
CA THR A 37 15.23 5.91 -1.54
C THR A 37 15.84 6.87 -2.57
N ARG A 38 15.05 7.36 -3.53
CA ARG A 38 15.51 8.38 -4.49
C ARG A 38 15.90 9.68 -3.78
N ALA A 39 15.13 10.14 -2.80
CA ALA A 39 15.45 11.33 -2.02
C ALA A 39 16.78 11.17 -1.25
N LEU A 40 16.99 10.02 -0.60
CA LEU A 40 18.25 9.71 0.07
C LEU A 40 19.44 9.69 -0.91
N ARG A 41 19.28 9.08 -2.10
CA ARG A 41 20.32 9.05 -3.15
C ARG A 41 20.62 10.44 -3.72
N ALA A 42 19.65 11.35 -3.72
CA ALA A 42 19.83 12.75 -4.07
C ALA A 42 20.45 13.59 -2.94
N GLY A 43 20.84 12.98 -1.82
CA GLY A 43 21.47 13.67 -0.68
C GLY A 43 20.49 14.33 0.29
N VAL A 44 19.18 14.11 0.15
CA VAL A 44 18.18 14.73 1.04
C VAL A 44 18.21 14.01 2.39
N GLY A 45 18.55 14.76 3.45
CA GLY A 45 18.60 14.22 4.81
C GLY A 45 17.22 13.86 5.40
N PRO A 46 17.13 12.88 6.31
CA PRO A 46 15.86 12.45 6.92
C PRO A 46 15.05 13.58 7.57
N SER A 47 15.69 14.59 8.16
CA SER A 47 15.00 15.73 8.76
C SER A 47 14.27 16.60 7.74
N VAL A 48 14.82 16.75 6.53
CA VAL A 48 14.18 17.49 5.42
C VAL A 48 13.02 16.67 4.87
N ILE A 49 13.22 15.36 4.67
CA ILE A 49 12.16 14.44 4.26
C ILE A 49 11.01 14.47 5.26
N ALA A 50 11.29 14.39 6.56
CA ALA A 50 10.27 14.41 7.61
C ALA A 50 9.38 15.65 7.53
N ARG A 51 10.01 16.83 7.37
CA ARG A 51 9.30 18.11 7.24
C ARG A 51 8.42 18.15 6.00
N TYR A 52 8.97 17.77 4.84
CA TYR A 52 8.26 17.86 3.56
C TYR A 52 7.12 16.83 3.46
N ALA A 53 7.36 15.60 3.93
CA ALA A 53 6.38 14.52 3.94
C ALA A 53 5.40 14.58 5.12
N ARG A 54 5.54 15.58 6.01
CA ARG A 54 4.73 15.76 7.23
C ARG A 54 4.67 14.50 8.12
N ILE A 55 5.81 13.84 8.28
CA ILE A 55 5.99 12.70 9.19
C ILE A 55 6.93 13.06 10.34
N SER A 56 6.93 12.24 11.40
CA SER A 56 7.85 12.48 12.51
C SER A 56 9.31 12.24 12.08
N PRO A 57 10.29 12.95 12.67
CA PRO A 57 11.72 12.66 12.46
C PRO A 57 12.09 11.20 12.79
N GLN A 58 11.42 10.61 13.78
CA GLN A 58 11.62 9.21 14.15
C GLN A 58 11.15 8.26 13.04
N ALA A 59 10.01 8.53 12.40
CA ALA A 59 9.51 7.75 11.27
C ALA A 59 10.49 7.82 10.09
N ALA A 60 10.97 9.02 9.73
CA ALA A 60 11.94 9.18 8.65
C ALA A 60 13.26 8.43 8.92
N ASN A 61 13.79 8.49 10.15
CA ASN A 61 14.99 7.74 10.53
C ASN A 61 14.76 6.22 10.53
N SER A 62 13.59 5.77 11.00
CA SER A 62 13.19 4.37 10.95
C SER A 62 13.14 3.85 9.51
N THR A 63 12.50 4.60 8.60
CA THR A 63 12.44 4.27 7.18
C THR A 63 13.83 4.21 6.55
N ARG A 64 14.71 5.19 6.80
CA ARG A 64 16.10 5.16 6.34
C ARG A 64 16.82 3.89 6.80
N ASN A 65 16.71 3.54 8.09
CA ASN A 65 17.39 2.37 8.63
C ASN A 65 16.84 1.07 8.05
N ARG A 66 15.51 0.98 7.87
CA ARG A 66 14.86 -0.16 7.20
C ARG A 66 15.36 -0.35 5.77
N LEU A 67 15.49 0.74 5.00
CA LEU A 67 15.96 0.70 3.62
C LEU A 67 17.42 0.26 3.47
N LYS A 68 18.25 0.35 4.53
CA LYS A 68 19.61 -0.21 4.51
C LYS A 68 19.61 -1.75 4.53
N ALA A 69 18.56 -2.36 5.07
CA ALA A 69 18.45 -3.82 5.22
C ALA A 69 17.63 -4.48 4.11
N LEU A 70 16.96 -3.70 3.26
CA LEU A 70 16.12 -4.20 2.18
C LEU A 70 16.83 -4.09 0.83
N PRO A 71 16.74 -5.11 -0.04
CA PRO A 71 17.17 -4.96 -1.43
C PRO A 71 16.31 -3.90 -2.14
N PRO A 72 16.81 -3.28 -3.22
CA PRO A 72 15.99 -2.45 -4.10
C PRO A 72 14.74 -3.20 -4.58
N ASP A 73 13.60 -2.52 -4.55
CA ASP A 73 12.33 -3.03 -5.07
C ASP A 73 12.10 -2.44 -6.47
N ASP A 74 12.65 -3.11 -7.49
CA ASP A 74 12.58 -2.65 -8.89
C ASP A 74 11.15 -2.75 -9.45
N ASP A 75 10.32 -3.62 -8.87
CA ASP A 75 8.92 -3.80 -9.22
C ASP A 75 7.99 -2.77 -8.56
N ALA A 76 8.50 -1.88 -7.70
CA ALA A 76 7.69 -0.85 -7.06
C ALA A 76 7.11 0.12 -8.10
N PRO A 77 5.85 0.59 -7.95
CA PRO A 77 5.28 1.60 -8.84
C PRO A 77 6.15 2.85 -8.90
N GLY A 78 6.22 3.51 -10.06
CA GLY A 78 7.02 4.70 -10.34
C GLY A 78 6.25 6.01 -10.22
N SER A 79 4.92 5.96 -10.22
CA SER A 79 4.03 7.11 -10.10
C SER A 79 2.75 6.76 -9.32
N VAL A 80 2.00 7.80 -8.95
CA VAL A 80 0.65 7.64 -8.38
C VAL A 80 -0.30 7.00 -9.38
N ASP A 81 -0.23 7.38 -10.66
CA ASP A 81 -1.08 6.80 -11.69
C ASP A 81 -0.83 5.30 -11.83
N GLU A 82 0.43 4.87 -11.80
CA GLU A 82 0.79 3.45 -11.87
C GLU A 82 0.29 2.67 -10.63
N VAL A 83 0.26 3.29 -9.44
CA VAL A 83 -0.37 2.69 -8.25
C VAL A 83 -1.86 2.41 -8.51
N LEU A 84 -2.58 3.39 -9.07
CA LEU A 84 -4.02 3.28 -9.33
C LEU A 84 -4.32 2.30 -10.47
N GLU A 85 -3.49 2.27 -11.52
CA GLU A 85 -3.60 1.32 -12.61
C GLU A 85 -3.37 -0.12 -12.15
N ARG A 86 -2.30 -0.36 -11.38
CA ARG A 86 -1.99 -1.69 -10.84
C ARG A 86 -3.04 -2.14 -9.84
N MET A 87 -3.55 -1.24 -8.99
CA MET A 87 -4.67 -1.54 -8.10
C MET A 87 -5.85 -2.10 -8.90
N LYS A 88 -6.29 -1.43 -9.97
CA LYS A 88 -7.42 -1.90 -10.80
C LYS A 88 -7.20 -3.27 -11.44
N ARG A 89 -5.95 -3.68 -11.68
CA ARG A 89 -5.60 -5.00 -12.25
C ARG A 89 -5.62 -6.11 -11.21
N ASP A 90 -5.23 -5.81 -9.98
CA ASP A 90 -5.10 -6.79 -8.90
C ASP A 90 -6.42 -7.04 -8.14
N LEU A 91 -7.46 -6.25 -8.40
CA LEU A 91 -8.77 -6.47 -7.78
C LEU A 91 -9.50 -7.66 -8.39
N PRO A 92 -10.06 -8.56 -7.56
CA PRO A 92 -10.95 -9.60 -8.06
C PRO A 92 -12.18 -8.96 -8.73
N PRO A 93 -12.80 -9.63 -9.72
CA PRO A 93 -14.04 -9.15 -10.30
C PRO A 93 -15.09 -9.04 -9.19
N ARG A 94 -15.59 -7.82 -8.94
CA ARG A 94 -16.61 -7.57 -7.91
C ARG A 94 -17.73 -8.59 -8.06
N SER A 95 -18.04 -9.30 -6.98
CA SER A 95 -19.17 -10.20 -6.95
C SER A 95 -20.41 -9.38 -7.32
N LYS A 96 -21.04 -9.72 -8.45
CA LYS A 96 -22.27 -9.05 -8.89
C LYS A 96 -23.28 -9.23 -7.76
N GLN A 97 -23.62 -8.16 -7.05
CA GLN A 97 -24.73 -8.17 -6.10
C GLN A 97 -25.93 -8.85 -6.77
N PRO A 98 -26.53 -9.90 -6.17
CA PRO A 98 -27.81 -10.37 -6.67
C PRO A 98 -28.80 -9.20 -6.57
N PRO A 99 -29.65 -8.99 -7.60
CA PRO A 99 -30.63 -7.92 -7.56
C PRO A 99 -31.49 -8.10 -6.31
N LYS A 100 -31.69 -7.01 -5.56
CA LYS A 100 -32.62 -6.99 -4.43
C LYS A 100 -33.99 -7.44 -4.94
N SER A 101 -34.43 -8.63 -4.55
CA SER A 101 -35.81 -9.07 -4.74
C SER A 101 -36.73 -8.10 -4.01
N LYS A 102 -37.66 -7.50 -4.74
CA LYS A 102 -38.77 -6.70 -4.19
C LYS A 102 -39.83 -7.61 -3.58
#